data_AF-A0A4V0I3I8-F1
#
_entry.id   AF-A0A4V0I3I8-F1
#
_cell.length_a   1.000
_cell.length_b   1.000
_cell.length_c   1.000
_cell.angle_alpha   90.00
_cell.angle_beta   90.00
_cell.angle_gamma   90.00
#
_symmetry.space_group_name_H-M   'P 1'
#
loop_
_entity.id
_entity.type
_entity.pdbx_description
1 polymer ?
#
loop_
_entity_poly.entity_id
_entity_poly.type
_entity_poly.pdbx_seq_one_letter_code
_entity_poly.pdbx_strand_id
1 'polypeptide(L)'
;MTAPRPSLAELGRDLTRVGRGRVAAALLTPFLLAGAYVVFASLGFWFPAVGCVVALSFVTYGSVSHDLVHRCYRLPRRVNDALLTAIELLMLRSGRAYLLAHLNHHTRHPDPHDDPEAAGAHGTLWQAARSGPFFFARLWLWAVRRHPRHRPRLLAEAGAVALLAGAAAFTAVAGWTVVPAVYVGLAYLGTWVVPVITAYVPHAPRGETALLQTRRFRGRLARLVALDHLYHLEHHLYPAVPHQNWPELARRLDPYLDRHGVPVVRIGPGPGGAACATPRTT
;
A
#
# COMPACT_ATOMS: atom_id res chain seq x y z
N MET A 1 -24.62 -22.97 -10.09
CA MET A 1 -23.42 -22.39 -10.74
C MET A 1 -23.30 -20.94 -10.26
N THR A 2 -22.24 -20.61 -9.52
CA THR A 2 -21.96 -19.22 -9.12
C THR A 2 -21.64 -18.40 -10.37
N ALA A 3 -22.24 -17.21 -10.50
CA ALA A 3 -22.03 -16.37 -11.66
C ALA A 3 -20.54 -15.98 -11.76
N PRO A 4 -19.94 -15.98 -12.96
CA PRO A 4 -18.55 -15.58 -13.13
C PRO A 4 -18.34 -14.13 -12.67
N ARG A 5 -17.11 -13.82 -12.24
CA ARG A 5 -16.71 -12.46 -11.88
C ARG A 5 -16.94 -11.51 -13.08
N PRO A 6 -17.60 -10.35 -12.89
CA PRO A 6 -17.90 -9.44 -13.98
C PRO A 6 -16.60 -8.89 -14.59
N SER A 7 -16.57 -8.78 -15.91
CA SER A 7 -15.47 -8.18 -16.66
C SER A 7 -15.44 -6.66 -16.52
N LEU A 8 -14.29 -6.04 -16.86
CA LEU A 8 -14.20 -4.58 -16.96
C LEU A 8 -15.08 -4.00 -18.08
N ALA A 9 -15.52 -4.81 -19.04
CA ALA A 9 -16.48 -4.38 -20.05
C ALA A 9 -17.88 -4.18 -19.43
N GLU A 10 -18.29 -5.11 -18.56
CA GLU A 10 -19.56 -5.04 -17.84
C GLU A 10 -19.55 -3.98 -16.73
N LEU A 11 -18.43 -3.87 -16.00
CA LEU A 11 -18.29 -2.86 -14.94
C LEU A 11 -18.03 -1.45 -15.48
N GLY A 12 -17.61 -1.30 -16.74
CA GLY A 12 -17.26 -0.02 -17.36
C GLY A 12 -15.75 0.21 -17.48
N ARG A 13 -15.30 0.44 -18.72
CA ARG A 13 -13.87 0.66 -19.04
C ARG A 13 -13.33 1.99 -18.55
N ASP A 14 -14.22 2.93 -18.19
CA ASP A 14 -13.89 4.22 -17.59
C ASP A 14 -13.13 4.07 -16.27
N LEU A 15 -13.35 2.97 -15.53
CA LEU A 15 -12.62 2.64 -14.31
C LEU A 15 -11.10 2.55 -14.51
N THR A 16 -10.61 2.26 -15.73
CA THR A 16 -9.18 2.15 -16.04
C THR A 16 -8.54 3.46 -16.50
N ARG A 17 -9.29 4.57 -16.45
CA ARG A 17 -8.85 5.88 -16.94
C ARG A 17 -8.86 6.89 -15.79
N VAL A 18 -7.79 7.69 -15.75
CA VAL A 18 -7.66 8.83 -14.83
C VAL A 18 -7.25 10.03 -15.65
N GLY A 19 -7.88 11.19 -15.38
CA GLY A 19 -7.55 12.44 -16.07
C GLY A 19 -6.09 12.84 -15.83
N ARG A 20 -5.44 13.41 -16.86
CA ARG A 20 -4.01 13.76 -16.81
C ARG A 20 -3.63 14.64 -15.62
N GLY A 21 -4.47 15.63 -15.26
CA GLY A 21 -4.23 16.47 -14.09
C GLY A 21 -4.21 15.70 -12.78
N ARG A 22 -5.07 14.69 -12.63
CA ARG A 22 -5.11 13.83 -11.44
C ARG A 22 -3.93 12.86 -11.39
N VAL A 23 -3.48 12.36 -12.55
CA VAL A 23 -2.23 11.59 -12.65
C VAL A 23 -1.04 12.46 -12.25
N ALA A 24 -0.93 13.68 -12.79
CA ALA A 24 0.15 14.60 -12.44
C ALA A 24 0.14 14.92 -10.94
N ALA A 25 -1.02 15.25 -10.37
CA ALA A 25 -1.16 15.47 -8.93
C ALA A 25 -0.71 14.25 -8.12
N ALA A 26 -1.17 13.04 -8.47
CA ALA A 26 -0.79 11.82 -7.79
C ALA A 26 0.73 11.57 -7.83
N LEU A 27 1.38 11.81 -8.96
CA LEU A 27 2.83 11.64 -9.11
C LEU A 27 3.65 12.74 -8.41
N LEU A 28 3.11 13.95 -8.26
CA LEU A 28 3.77 15.06 -7.58
C LEU A 28 3.61 15.02 -6.06
N THR A 29 2.49 14.52 -5.55
CA THR A 29 2.17 14.48 -4.11
C THR A 29 3.31 13.91 -3.24
N PRO A 30 3.96 12.77 -3.57
CA PRO A 30 5.05 12.25 -2.76
C PRO A 30 6.22 13.25 -2.61
N PHE A 31 6.60 13.92 -3.69
CA PHE A 31 7.70 14.90 -3.69
C PHE A 31 7.30 16.17 -2.93
N LEU A 32 6.05 16.62 -3.09
CA LEU A 32 5.52 17.77 -2.35
C LEU A 32 5.49 17.50 -0.84
N LEU A 33 5.08 16.30 -0.41
CA LEU A 33 5.09 15.91 1.00
C LEU A 33 6.51 15.82 1.57
N ALA A 34 7.45 15.24 0.82
CA ALA A 34 8.86 15.20 1.23
C ALA A 34 9.48 16.60 1.32
N GLY A 35 9.19 17.50 0.38
CA GLY A 35 9.63 18.90 0.43
C GLY A 35 8.98 19.67 1.58
N ALA A 36 7.67 19.49 1.80
CA ALA A 36 6.94 20.10 2.91
C ALA A 36 7.48 19.65 4.27
N TYR A 37 7.87 18.39 4.43
CA TYR A 37 8.57 17.93 5.62
C TYR A 37 9.82 18.77 5.89
N VAL A 38 10.69 18.94 4.89
CA VAL A 38 11.95 19.67 5.04
C VAL A 38 11.66 21.12 5.46
N VAL A 39 10.72 21.78 4.79
CA VAL A 39 10.33 23.16 5.12
C VAL A 39 9.79 23.25 6.55
N PHE A 40 8.81 22.42 6.93
CA PHE A 40 8.21 22.48 8.25
C PHE A 40 9.21 22.14 9.36
N ALA A 41 10.03 21.10 9.18
CA ALA A 41 11.03 20.70 10.16
C ALA A 41 12.13 21.75 10.32
N SER A 42 12.60 22.36 9.23
CA SER A 42 13.59 23.44 9.26
C SER A 42 13.07 24.72 9.92
N LEU A 43 11.77 24.96 9.88
CA LEU A 43 11.11 26.07 10.58
C LEU A 43 10.70 25.71 12.04
N GLY A 44 10.98 24.50 12.50
CA GLY A 44 10.62 24.02 13.84
C GLY A 44 9.16 23.58 14.01
N PHE A 45 8.36 23.57 12.94
CA PHE A 45 6.98 23.08 12.95
C PHE A 45 6.94 21.54 12.87
N TRP A 46 7.32 20.88 13.97
CA TRP A 46 7.47 19.42 14.00
C TRP A 46 6.17 18.64 13.82
N PHE A 47 5.04 19.12 14.33
CA PHE A 47 3.75 18.43 14.17
C PHE A 47 3.33 18.27 12.69
N PRO A 48 3.25 19.34 11.87
CA PRO A 48 2.95 19.18 10.45
C PRO A 48 4.07 18.47 9.68
N ALA A 49 5.33 18.58 10.10
CA ALA A 49 6.42 17.82 9.50
C ALA A 49 6.19 16.30 9.66
N VAL A 50 5.95 15.82 10.88
CA VAL A 50 5.63 14.40 11.12
C VAL A 50 4.41 13.97 10.30
N GLY A 51 3.37 14.81 10.26
CA GLY A 51 2.18 14.60 9.44
C GLY A 51 2.49 14.36 7.96
N CYS A 52 3.47 15.08 7.39
CA CYS A 52 3.91 14.89 6.00
C CYS A 52 4.52 13.49 5.78
N VAL A 53 5.37 12.99 6.68
CA VAL A 53 5.97 11.64 6.54
C VAL A 53 4.93 10.54 6.73
N VAL A 54 4.00 10.73 7.67
CA VAL A 54 2.87 9.81 7.86
C VAL A 54 2.03 9.73 6.58
N ALA A 55 1.63 10.88 6.03
CA ALA A 55 0.89 10.93 4.77
C ALA A 55 1.66 10.30 3.61
N LEU A 56 2.97 10.56 3.53
CA LEU A 56 3.85 9.99 2.51
C LEU A 56 3.90 8.46 2.58
N SER A 57 3.93 7.88 3.78
CA SER A 57 3.90 6.43 3.97
C SER A 57 2.66 5.78 3.32
N PHE A 58 1.48 6.36 3.55
CA PHE A 58 0.23 5.85 2.95
C PHE A 58 0.18 6.10 1.44
N VAL A 59 0.52 7.31 0.98
CA VAL A 59 0.49 7.67 -0.44
C VAL A 59 1.43 6.79 -1.27
N THR A 60 2.61 6.48 -0.75
CA THR A 60 3.58 5.66 -1.50
C THR A 60 3.14 4.20 -1.52
N TYR A 61 3.01 3.49 -0.39
CA TYR A 61 2.73 2.05 -0.43
C TYR A 61 1.31 1.73 -0.91
N GLY A 62 0.30 2.44 -0.41
CA GLY A 62 -1.10 2.03 -0.58
C GLY A 62 -1.81 2.60 -1.81
N SER A 63 -1.20 3.56 -2.51
CA SER A 63 -1.87 4.34 -3.56
C SER A 63 -0.99 4.55 -4.80
N VAL A 64 -0.04 5.47 -4.76
CA VAL A 64 0.69 5.92 -5.96
C VAL A 64 1.72 4.89 -6.42
N SER A 65 2.52 4.33 -5.51
CA SER A 65 3.49 3.30 -5.91
C SER A 65 2.78 2.01 -6.31
N HIS A 66 1.65 1.71 -5.67
CA HIS A 66 0.76 0.64 -6.09
C HIS A 66 0.31 0.81 -7.55
N ASP A 67 -0.22 1.98 -7.93
CA ASP A 67 -0.63 2.24 -9.31
C ASP A 67 0.56 2.18 -10.29
N LEU A 68 1.75 2.57 -9.86
CA LEU A 68 2.97 2.43 -10.64
C LEU A 68 3.39 0.96 -10.78
N VAL A 69 3.22 0.13 -9.75
CA VAL A 69 3.47 -1.32 -9.79
C VAL A 69 2.58 -1.99 -10.84
N HIS A 70 1.29 -1.63 -10.87
CA HIS A 70 0.32 -2.15 -11.87
C HIS A 70 0.29 -1.37 -13.18
N ARG A 71 1.09 -0.31 -13.30
CA ARG A 71 1.18 0.58 -14.48
C ARG A 71 -0.16 1.19 -14.90
N CYS A 72 -1.01 1.49 -13.92
CA CYS A 72 -2.36 2.02 -14.16
C CYS A 72 -2.35 3.38 -14.88
N TYR A 73 -1.29 4.17 -14.74
CA TYR A 73 -1.15 5.48 -15.38
C TYR A 73 -0.73 5.45 -16.85
N ARG A 74 -0.45 4.26 -17.42
CA ARG A 74 -0.09 4.09 -18.84
C ARG A 74 1.11 4.92 -19.30
N LEU A 75 2.04 5.19 -18.39
CA LEU A 75 3.29 5.88 -18.67
C LEU A 75 4.22 4.96 -19.49
N PRO A 76 5.17 5.52 -20.26
CA PRO A 76 6.24 4.72 -20.85
C PRO A 76 6.95 3.91 -19.76
N ARG A 77 7.24 2.62 -20.04
CA ARG A 77 7.76 1.67 -19.03
C ARG A 77 8.97 2.20 -18.26
N ARG A 78 9.92 2.84 -18.96
CA ARG A 78 11.12 3.41 -18.35
C ARG A 78 10.80 4.53 -17.36
N VAL A 79 9.84 5.40 -17.73
CA VAL A 79 9.40 6.52 -16.88
C VAL A 79 8.65 5.99 -15.65
N ASN A 80 7.73 5.05 -15.84
CA ASN A 80 7.02 4.40 -14.73
C ASN A 80 7.99 3.76 -13.74
N ASP A 81 8.92 2.95 -14.26
CA ASP A 81 9.90 2.26 -13.45
C ASP A 81 10.84 3.25 -12.73
N ALA A 82 11.21 4.37 -13.35
CA ALA A 82 12.04 5.41 -12.72
C ALA A 82 11.28 6.16 -11.62
N LEU A 83 10.02 6.54 -11.87
CA LEU A 83 9.15 7.17 -10.89
C LEU A 83 8.90 6.25 -9.69
N LEU A 84 8.66 4.96 -9.92
CA LEU A 84 8.51 3.99 -8.84
C LEU A 84 9.77 3.96 -7.97
N THR A 85 10.97 3.88 -8.56
CA THR A 85 12.21 3.93 -7.78
C THR A 85 12.35 5.25 -7.02
N ALA A 86 12.15 6.39 -7.67
CA ALA A 86 12.32 7.70 -7.05
C ALA A 86 11.35 7.92 -5.87
N ILE A 87 10.08 7.57 -6.05
CA ILE A 87 9.03 7.73 -5.03
C ILE A 87 9.27 6.77 -3.86
N GLU A 88 9.68 5.53 -4.12
CA GLU A 88 9.94 4.54 -3.07
C GLU A 88 11.20 4.89 -2.26
N LEU A 89 12.21 5.50 -2.90
CA LEU A 89 13.39 6.02 -2.22
C LEU A 89 13.06 7.16 -1.24
N LEU A 90 11.99 7.94 -1.46
CA LEU A 90 11.52 8.93 -0.48
C LEU A 90 11.16 8.28 0.85
N MET A 91 10.74 7.01 0.87
CA MET A 91 10.47 6.26 2.10
C MET A 91 11.57 5.24 2.43
N LEU A 92 12.76 5.39 1.84
CA LEU A 92 13.92 4.50 2.02
C LEU A 92 13.67 3.04 1.63
N ARG A 93 12.93 2.83 0.53
CA ARG A 93 12.52 1.51 0.04
C ARG A 93 13.00 1.26 -1.37
N SER A 94 13.15 -0.02 -1.72
CA SER A 94 13.45 -0.43 -3.09
C SER A 94 12.15 -0.62 -3.87
N GLY A 95 11.93 0.24 -4.86
CA GLY A 95 10.78 0.13 -5.75
C GLY A 95 10.81 -1.15 -6.59
N ARG A 96 11.99 -1.65 -6.97
CA ARG A 96 12.11 -2.94 -7.67
C ARG A 96 11.75 -4.12 -6.77
N ALA A 97 12.15 -4.10 -5.49
CA ALA A 97 11.78 -5.14 -4.54
C ALA A 97 10.26 -5.16 -4.32
N TYR A 98 9.66 -3.99 -4.13
CA TYR A 98 8.21 -3.86 -3.96
C TYR A 98 7.46 -4.36 -5.21
N LEU A 99 7.83 -3.92 -6.41
CA LEU A 99 7.24 -4.42 -7.67
C LEU A 99 7.24 -5.96 -7.76
N LEU A 100 8.38 -6.59 -7.48
CA LEU A 100 8.52 -8.03 -7.62
C LEU A 100 7.72 -8.79 -6.55
N ALA A 101 7.79 -8.34 -5.29
CA ALA A 101 7.05 -8.93 -4.19
C ALA A 101 5.54 -8.79 -4.40
N HIS A 102 5.08 -7.63 -4.87
CA HIS A 102 3.66 -7.35 -5.03
C HIS A 102 3.05 -8.12 -6.19
N LEU A 103 3.75 -8.22 -7.32
CA LEU A 103 3.29 -9.07 -8.42
C LEU A 103 3.26 -10.55 -8.04
N ASN A 104 4.21 -11.00 -7.22
CA ASN A 104 4.18 -12.36 -6.68
C ASN A 104 2.98 -12.57 -5.74
N HIS A 105 2.70 -11.61 -4.85
CA HIS A 105 1.52 -11.59 -4.00
C HIS A 105 0.24 -11.85 -4.81
N HIS A 106 -0.04 -11.11 -5.89
CA HIS A 106 -1.22 -11.38 -6.75
C HIS A 106 -1.33 -12.81 -7.30
N THR A 107 -0.20 -13.48 -7.48
CA THR A 107 -0.19 -14.85 -8.03
C THR A 107 -0.27 -15.94 -6.98
N ARG A 108 0.15 -15.65 -5.75
CA ARG A 108 0.28 -16.63 -4.65
C ARG A 108 -0.62 -16.31 -3.46
N HIS A 109 -1.34 -15.21 -3.46
CA HIS A 109 -2.11 -14.71 -2.33
C HIS A 109 -3.16 -15.71 -1.80
N PRO A 110 -3.31 -15.89 -0.46
CA PRO A 110 -2.35 -15.63 0.64
C PRO A 110 -1.57 -16.91 0.99
N ASP A 111 -0.53 -17.24 0.24
CA ASP A 111 0.33 -18.39 0.54
C ASP A 111 1.29 -18.04 1.70
N PRO A 112 1.27 -18.80 2.81
CA PRO A 112 2.06 -18.48 4.00
C PRO A 112 3.58 -18.60 3.81
N HIS A 113 4.04 -19.32 2.78
CA HIS A 113 5.45 -19.61 2.55
C HIS A 113 6.03 -18.85 1.36
N ASP A 114 5.21 -18.63 0.33
CA ASP A 114 5.69 -18.07 -0.94
C ASP A 114 5.25 -16.63 -1.19
N ASP A 115 4.47 -16.03 -0.29
CA ASP A 115 4.05 -14.64 -0.34
C ASP A 115 4.72 -13.80 0.77
N PRO A 116 5.82 -13.08 0.46
CA PRO A 116 6.49 -12.26 1.46
C PRO A 116 5.62 -11.07 1.91
N GLU A 117 4.69 -10.57 1.10
CA GLU A 117 3.83 -9.44 1.47
C GLU A 117 2.72 -9.87 2.44
N ALA A 118 2.12 -11.03 2.20
CA ALA A 118 1.03 -11.55 3.04
C ALA A 118 1.51 -12.32 4.29
N ALA A 119 2.81 -12.47 4.52
CA ALA A 119 3.31 -13.25 5.67
C ALA A 119 2.73 -12.80 7.04
N GLY A 120 2.41 -11.51 7.20
CA GLY A 120 1.77 -10.97 8.40
C GLY A 120 0.30 -11.36 8.58
N ALA A 121 -0.35 -11.94 7.57
CA ALA A 121 -1.78 -12.28 7.57
C ALA A 121 -2.11 -13.52 8.41
N HIS A 122 -1.16 -14.47 8.56
CA HIS A 122 -1.43 -15.79 9.18
C HIS A 122 -1.26 -15.81 10.70
N GLY A 123 -0.74 -14.72 11.28
CA GLY A 123 -0.45 -14.62 12.72
C GLY A 123 -1.51 -13.85 13.51
N THR A 124 -1.11 -13.40 14.70
CA THR A 124 -1.84 -12.42 15.51
C THR A 124 -1.49 -10.99 15.10
N LEU A 125 -2.29 -10.01 15.52
CA LEU A 125 -1.99 -8.59 15.34
C LEU A 125 -0.58 -8.22 15.84
N TRP A 126 -0.18 -8.79 16.98
CA TRP A 126 1.14 -8.56 17.56
C TRP A 126 2.27 -9.14 16.70
N GLN A 127 2.09 -10.36 16.17
CA GLN A 127 3.06 -10.97 15.27
C GLN A 127 3.21 -10.15 13.97
N ALA A 128 2.11 -9.63 13.43
CA ALA A 128 2.14 -8.73 12.28
C ALA A 128 2.92 -7.45 12.60
N ALA A 129 2.63 -6.77 13.71
CA ALA A 129 3.31 -5.54 14.10
C ALA A 129 4.82 -5.75 14.34
N ARG A 130 5.20 -6.83 15.04
CA ARG A 130 6.60 -7.18 15.30
C ARG A 130 7.38 -7.52 14.02
N SER A 131 6.70 -7.92 12.94
CA SER A 131 7.35 -8.18 11.65
C SER A 131 7.72 -6.91 10.87
N GLY A 132 7.12 -5.76 11.22
CA GLY A 132 7.27 -4.50 10.50
C GLY A 132 8.69 -3.94 10.38
N PRO A 133 9.51 -3.90 11.46
CA PRO A 133 10.91 -3.45 11.41
C PRO A 133 11.74 -4.03 10.27
N PHE A 134 11.48 -5.29 9.93
CA PHE A 134 12.23 -6.03 8.93
C PHE A 134 11.43 -6.27 7.65
N PHE A 135 10.22 -5.71 7.52
CA PHE A 135 9.32 -5.97 6.40
C PHE A 135 9.99 -5.69 5.06
N PHE A 136 10.47 -4.46 4.85
CA PHE A 136 11.10 -4.09 3.57
C PHE A 136 12.45 -4.76 3.34
N ALA A 137 13.23 -5.02 4.40
CA ALA A 137 14.47 -5.79 4.28
C ALA A 137 14.18 -7.24 3.83
N ARG A 138 13.11 -7.85 4.35
CA ARG A 138 12.65 -9.19 3.97
C ARG A 138 12.17 -9.23 2.52
N LEU A 139 11.39 -8.24 2.08
CA LEU A 139 10.96 -8.11 0.67
C LEU A 139 12.17 -7.98 -0.26
N TRP A 140 13.14 -7.12 0.09
CA TRP A 140 14.36 -6.94 -0.69
C TRP A 140 15.20 -8.22 -0.77
N LEU A 141 15.40 -8.88 0.36
CA LEU A 141 16.18 -10.11 0.45
C LEU A 141 15.51 -11.26 -0.32
N TRP A 142 14.18 -11.37 -0.23
CA TRP A 142 13.38 -12.28 -1.04
C TRP A 142 13.57 -11.99 -2.54
N ALA A 143 13.50 -10.72 -2.95
CA ALA A 143 13.62 -10.32 -4.35
C ALA A 143 15.02 -10.61 -4.92
N VAL A 144 16.08 -10.32 -4.15
CA VAL A 144 17.48 -10.60 -4.53
C VAL A 144 17.73 -12.10 -4.71
N ARG A 145 17.13 -12.94 -3.86
CA ARG A 145 17.25 -14.40 -3.93
C ARG A 145 16.48 -14.98 -5.11
N ARG A 146 15.23 -14.56 -5.31
CA ARG A 146 14.31 -15.12 -6.31
C ARG A 146 14.50 -14.56 -7.72
N HIS A 147 15.05 -13.36 -7.86
CA HIS A 147 15.15 -12.67 -9.15
C HIS A 147 16.58 -12.23 -9.49
N PRO A 148 17.49 -13.16 -9.83
CA PRO A 148 18.90 -12.86 -10.10
C PRO A 148 19.10 -11.82 -11.21
N ARG A 149 18.24 -11.82 -12.24
CA ARG A 149 18.27 -10.84 -13.35
C ARG A 149 18.06 -9.38 -12.90
N HIS A 150 17.43 -9.16 -11.74
CA HIS A 150 17.15 -7.82 -11.20
C HIS A 150 18.16 -7.38 -10.13
N ARG A 151 19.13 -8.22 -9.75
CA ARG A 151 20.12 -7.93 -8.69
C ARG A 151 20.87 -6.61 -8.89
N PRO A 152 21.37 -6.24 -10.09
CA PRO A 152 22.10 -4.98 -10.24
C PRO A 152 21.26 -3.77 -9.83
N ARG A 153 19.99 -3.74 -10.22
CA ARG A 153 19.06 -2.68 -9.85
C ARG A 153 18.68 -2.72 -8.37
N LEU A 154 18.42 -3.91 -7.82
CA LEU A 154 18.11 -4.08 -6.39
C LEU A 154 19.28 -3.60 -5.50
N LEU A 155 20.52 -3.90 -5.90
CA LEU A 155 21.73 -3.45 -5.20
C LEU A 155 21.94 -1.94 -5.35
N ALA A 156 21.71 -1.38 -6.55
CA ALA A 156 21.80 0.06 -6.75
C ALA A 156 20.76 0.83 -5.90
N GLU A 157 19.52 0.35 -5.84
CA GLU A 157 18.48 0.95 -4.98
C GLU A 157 18.84 0.80 -3.49
N ALA A 158 19.38 -0.34 -3.05
CA ALA A 158 19.86 -0.51 -1.68
C ALA A 158 21.03 0.42 -1.35
N GLY A 159 21.97 0.60 -2.29
CA GLY A 159 23.07 1.55 -2.16
C GLY A 159 22.58 3.00 -2.05
N ALA A 160 21.55 3.37 -2.83
CA ALA A 160 20.92 4.69 -2.71
C ALA A 160 20.25 4.89 -1.35
N VAL A 161 19.53 3.88 -0.84
CA VAL A 161 18.96 3.93 0.52
C VAL A 161 20.06 4.10 1.58
N ALA A 162 21.15 3.31 1.49
CA ALA A 162 22.27 3.40 2.42
C ALA A 162 22.96 4.77 2.35
N LEU A 163 23.12 5.33 1.16
CA LEU A 163 23.68 6.67 0.96
C LEU A 163 22.80 7.75 1.58
N LEU A 164 21.48 7.70 1.36
CA LEU A 164 20.54 8.66 1.95
C LEU A 164 20.53 8.58 3.48
N ALA A 165 20.48 7.37 4.03
CA ALA A 165 20.52 7.16 5.49
C ALA A 165 21.87 7.57 6.09
N GLY A 166 22.97 7.26 5.42
CA GLY A 166 24.33 7.64 5.82
C GLY A 166 24.54 9.15 5.80
N ALA A 167 24.07 9.83 4.73
CA ALA A 167 24.11 11.28 4.64
C ALA A 167 23.27 11.94 5.76
N ALA A 168 22.08 11.40 6.04
CA ALA A 168 21.24 11.89 7.12
C ALA A 168 21.92 11.75 8.50
N ALA A 169 22.50 10.59 8.78
CA ALA A 169 23.26 10.35 10.01
C ALA A 169 24.48 11.28 10.10
N PHE A 170 25.22 11.45 9.01
CA PHE A 170 26.39 12.33 8.94
C PHE A 170 26.01 13.78 9.27
N THR A 171 24.94 14.32 8.68
CA THR A 171 24.51 15.72 8.96
C THR A 171 24.15 15.93 10.44
N ALA A 172 23.63 14.90 11.10
CA ALA A 172 23.32 14.95 12.53
C ALA A 172 24.58 14.86 13.41
N VAL A 173 25.48 13.92 13.11
CA VAL A 173 26.73 13.72 13.88
C VAL A 173 27.69 14.90 13.71
N ALA A 174 27.75 15.49 12.51
CA ALA A 174 28.54 16.70 12.25
C ALA A 174 27.96 17.97 12.90
N GLY A 175 26.78 17.88 13.53
CA GLY A 175 26.12 19.01 14.21
C GLY A 175 25.50 20.03 13.27
N TRP A 176 25.34 19.73 11.97
CA TRP A 176 24.78 20.66 11.00
C TRP A 176 23.26 20.76 11.10
N THR A 177 22.59 19.61 11.16
CA THR A 177 21.13 19.53 11.35
C THR A 177 20.71 18.09 11.65
N VAL A 178 19.67 17.93 12.46
CA VAL A 178 19.04 16.63 12.74
C VAL A 178 17.87 16.30 11.82
N VAL A 179 17.42 17.26 10.99
CA VAL A 179 16.18 17.14 10.20
C VAL A 179 16.16 15.89 9.32
N PRO A 180 17.19 15.57 8.51
CA PRO A 180 17.19 14.34 7.72
C PRO A 180 17.21 13.08 8.58
N ALA A 181 17.92 13.08 9.72
CA ALA A 181 17.98 11.91 10.61
C ALA A 181 16.60 11.62 11.24
N VAL A 182 15.86 12.65 11.65
CA VAL A 182 14.48 12.49 12.13
C VAL A 182 13.58 11.94 11.02
N TYR A 183 13.74 12.39 9.77
CA TYR A 183 13.00 11.85 8.63
C TYR A 183 13.23 10.34 8.46
N VAL A 184 14.50 9.91 8.47
CA VAL A 184 14.87 8.48 8.40
C VAL A 184 14.22 7.70 9.54
N GLY A 185 14.27 8.22 10.76
CA GLY A 185 13.63 7.62 11.92
C GLY A 185 12.12 7.46 11.75
N LEU A 186 11.43 8.50 11.29
CA LEU A 186 9.98 8.47 11.03
C LEU A 186 9.61 7.50 9.90
N ALA A 187 10.38 7.49 8.80
CA ALA A 187 10.20 6.55 7.70
C ALA A 187 10.35 5.10 8.19
N TYR A 188 11.34 4.83 9.05
CA TYR A 188 11.52 3.53 9.69
C TYR A 188 10.38 3.18 10.65
N LEU A 189 9.90 4.11 11.48
CA LEU A 189 8.75 3.87 12.36
C LEU A 189 7.49 3.52 11.57
N GLY A 190 7.29 4.13 10.40
CA GLY A 190 6.18 3.78 9.50
C GLY A 190 6.15 2.31 9.09
N THR A 191 7.31 1.64 9.03
CA THR A 191 7.40 0.21 8.64
C THR A 191 6.66 -0.73 9.59
N TRP A 192 6.50 -0.36 10.86
CA TRP A 192 5.78 -1.14 11.87
C TRP A 192 4.30 -1.32 11.53
N VAL A 193 3.71 -0.28 10.95
CA VAL A 193 2.28 -0.20 10.66
C VAL A 193 1.93 -0.92 9.36
N VAL A 194 2.88 -1.02 8.42
CA VAL A 194 2.66 -1.60 7.09
C VAL A 194 2.10 -3.02 7.15
N PRO A 195 2.77 -4.04 7.72
CA PRO A 195 2.22 -5.41 7.71
C PRO A 195 0.89 -5.52 8.47
N VAL A 196 0.62 -4.63 9.42
CA VAL A 196 -0.69 -4.59 10.09
C VAL A 196 -1.77 -4.16 9.10
N ILE A 197 -1.58 -3.01 8.43
CA ILE A 197 -2.60 -2.40 7.57
C ILE A 197 -2.70 -3.06 6.20
N THR A 198 -1.62 -3.65 5.69
CA THR A 198 -1.55 -4.16 4.31
C THR A 198 -1.58 -5.67 4.23
N ALA A 199 -1.27 -6.39 5.32
CA ALA A 199 -1.32 -7.84 5.37
C ALA A 199 -2.36 -8.35 6.38
N TYR A 200 -2.27 -7.97 7.66
CA TYR A 200 -3.11 -8.54 8.72
C TYR A 200 -4.58 -8.08 8.64
N VAL A 201 -4.82 -6.79 8.56
CA VAL A 201 -6.17 -6.20 8.50
C VAL A 201 -6.95 -6.62 7.25
N PRO A 202 -6.40 -6.56 6.03
CA PRO A 202 -7.15 -6.83 4.81
C PRO A 202 -7.37 -8.31 4.54
N HIS A 203 -6.58 -9.20 5.12
CA HIS A 203 -6.66 -10.63 4.80
C HIS A 203 -7.42 -11.45 5.85
N ALA A 204 -8.04 -12.51 5.37
CA ALA A 204 -8.70 -13.52 6.17
C ALA A 204 -8.23 -14.89 5.65
N PRO A 205 -7.00 -15.33 5.95
CA PRO A 205 -6.36 -16.47 5.28
C PRO A 205 -7.10 -17.80 5.45
N ARG A 206 -8.04 -17.88 6.39
CA ARG A 206 -8.92 -19.04 6.63
C ARG A 206 -10.19 -19.03 5.76
N GLY A 207 -10.35 -18.05 4.87
CA GLY A 207 -11.48 -18.00 3.95
C GLY A 207 -11.47 -19.20 3.00
N GLU A 208 -12.64 -19.81 2.80
CA GLU A 208 -12.80 -21.02 2.00
C GLU A 208 -12.64 -20.78 0.49
N THR A 209 -12.80 -19.53 0.06
CA THR A 209 -12.66 -19.12 -1.35
C THR A 209 -11.73 -17.93 -1.48
N ALA A 210 -11.15 -17.72 -2.65
CA ALA A 210 -10.31 -16.55 -2.94
C ALA A 210 -11.00 -15.21 -2.64
N LEU A 211 -12.34 -15.13 -2.79
CA LEU A 211 -13.12 -13.94 -2.44
C LEU A 211 -13.21 -13.73 -0.92
N LEU A 212 -13.27 -14.82 -0.14
CA LEU A 212 -13.36 -14.77 1.31
C LEU A 212 -11.98 -14.65 1.99
N GLN A 213 -10.89 -14.83 1.25
CA GLN A 213 -9.53 -14.68 1.73
C GLN A 213 -9.09 -13.21 1.89
N THR A 214 -9.89 -12.27 1.37
CA THR A 214 -9.65 -10.82 1.51
C THR A 214 -10.93 -10.13 1.97
N ARG A 215 -10.84 -9.34 3.05
CA ARG A 215 -11.97 -8.65 3.67
C ARG A 215 -12.43 -7.48 2.80
N ARG A 216 -13.75 -7.28 2.76
CA ARG A 216 -14.40 -6.15 2.10
C ARG A 216 -14.70 -5.06 3.11
N PHE A 217 -14.03 -3.91 3.01
CA PHE A 217 -14.25 -2.76 3.89
C PHE A 217 -15.15 -1.71 3.24
N ARG A 218 -16.02 -1.09 4.04
CA ARG A 218 -16.84 0.07 3.62
C ARG A 218 -16.92 1.12 4.72
N GLY A 219 -17.18 2.37 4.34
CA GLY A 219 -17.42 3.49 5.26
C GLY A 219 -16.43 4.64 5.08
N ARG A 220 -16.88 5.86 5.37
CA ARG A 220 -16.07 7.08 5.20
C ARG A 220 -14.83 7.09 6.11
N LEU A 221 -14.95 6.53 7.32
CA LEU A 221 -13.84 6.44 8.26
C LEU A 221 -12.78 5.44 7.80
N ALA A 222 -13.17 4.27 7.26
CA ALA A 222 -12.23 3.33 6.62
C ALA A 222 -11.43 4.00 5.50
N ARG A 223 -12.10 4.79 4.66
CA ARG A 223 -11.47 5.53 3.56
C ARG A 223 -10.48 6.58 4.04
N LEU A 224 -10.82 7.33 5.09
CA LEU A 224 -9.97 8.39 5.62
C LEU A 224 -8.76 7.84 6.39
N VAL A 225 -8.95 6.82 7.23
CA VAL A 225 -7.89 6.27 8.09
C VAL A 225 -6.85 5.49 7.30
N ALA A 226 -7.25 4.85 6.19
CA ALA A 226 -6.35 4.04 5.38
C ALA A 226 -6.12 4.60 3.97
N LEU A 227 -6.53 5.84 3.70
CA LEU A 227 -6.44 6.49 2.37
C LEU A 227 -6.87 5.57 1.21
N ASP A 228 -8.09 5.03 1.31
CA ASP A 228 -8.67 4.09 0.35
C ASP A 228 -7.91 2.74 0.20
N HIS A 229 -6.79 2.49 0.90
CA HIS A 229 -6.02 1.23 0.82
C HIS A 229 -6.82 -0.02 1.27
N LEU A 230 -7.88 0.18 2.05
CA LEU A 230 -8.78 -0.91 2.48
C LEU A 230 -9.71 -1.43 1.37
N TYR A 231 -9.69 -0.85 0.16
CA TYR A 231 -10.26 -1.45 -1.05
C TYR A 231 -9.37 -2.58 -1.61
N HIS A 232 -8.78 -3.37 -0.71
CA HIS A 232 -7.78 -4.39 -1.04
C HIS A 232 -8.39 -5.53 -1.85
N LEU A 233 -9.63 -5.94 -1.54
CA LEU A 233 -10.35 -6.96 -2.30
C LEU A 233 -10.61 -6.51 -3.74
N GLU A 234 -11.08 -5.28 -3.93
CA GLU A 234 -11.32 -4.69 -5.25
C GLU A 234 -10.04 -4.67 -6.08
N HIS A 235 -8.94 -4.29 -5.45
CA HIS A 235 -7.62 -4.30 -6.04
C HIS A 235 -7.18 -5.71 -6.48
N HIS A 236 -7.27 -6.72 -5.62
CA HIS A 236 -6.98 -8.12 -6.00
C HIS A 236 -7.82 -8.61 -7.17
N LEU A 237 -9.07 -8.18 -7.23
CA LEU A 237 -9.98 -8.58 -8.32
C LEU A 237 -9.70 -7.80 -9.62
N TYR A 238 -9.30 -6.53 -9.55
CA TYR A 238 -9.10 -5.66 -10.71
C TYR A 238 -7.83 -4.79 -10.55
N PRO A 239 -6.62 -5.38 -10.59
CA PRO A 239 -5.38 -4.65 -10.33
C PRO A 239 -5.07 -3.55 -11.35
N ALA A 240 -5.70 -3.59 -12.54
CA ALA A 240 -5.58 -2.56 -13.57
C ALA A 240 -6.41 -1.29 -13.30
N VAL A 241 -7.23 -1.27 -12.24
CA VAL A 241 -8.03 -0.10 -11.84
C VAL A 241 -7.21 0.73 -10.86
N PRO A 242 -6.85 1.97 -11.21
CA PRO A 242 -6.06 2.83 -10.34
C PRO A 242 -6.82 3.23 -9.08
N HIS A 243 -6.09 3.49 -7.99
CA HIS A 243 -6.68 3.69 -6.66
C HIS A 243 -7.75 4.79 -6.59
N GLN A 244 -7.63 5.84 -7.43
CA GLN A 244 -8.60 6.93 -7.46
C GLN A 244 -10.01 6.49 -7.86
N ASN A 245 -10.12 5.33 -8.53
CA ASN A 245 -11.37 4.76 -9.01
C ASN A 245 -11.84 3.56 -8.17
N TRP A 246 -11.11 3.14 -7.12
CA TRP A 246 -11.54 2.05 -6.25
C TRP A 246 -12.89 2.27 -5.56
N PRO A 247 -13.24 3.48 -5.07
CA PRO A 247 -14.57 3.68 -4.49
C PRO A 247 -15.71 3.43 -5.49
N GLU A 248 -15.49 3.80 -6.75
CA GLU A 248 -16.46 3.60 -7.82
C GLU A 248 -16.48 2.14 -8.29
N LEU A 249 -15.32 1.50 -8.40
CA LEU A 249 -15.22 0.05 -8.64
C LEU A 249 -15.96 -0.73 -7.55
N ALA A 250 -15.73 -0.41 -6.28
CA ALA A 250 -16.40 -1.02 -5.13
C ALA A 250 -17.92 -0.91 -5.26
N ARG A 251 -18.44 0.29 -5.59
CA ARG A 251 -19.88 0.51 -5.80
C ARG A 251 -20.45 -0.36 -6.90
N ARG A 252 -19.74 -0.52 -8.03
CA ARG A 252 -20.19 -1.35 -9.15
C ARG A 252 -20.04 -2.85 -8.88
N LEU A 253 -19.10 -3.23 -8.02
CA LEU A 253 -18.80 -4.61 -7.65
C LEU A 253 -19.65 -5.12 -6.48
N ASP A 254 -20.18 -4.22 -5.65
CA ASP A 254 -20.99 -4.54 -4.47
C ASP A 254 -22.12 -5.56 -4.75
N PRO A 255 -22.96 -5.40 -5.80
CA PRO A 255 -24.01 -6.38 -6.10
C PRO A 255 -23.49 -7.79 -6.39
N TYR A 256 -22.30 -7.90 -6.99
CA TYR A 256 -21.65 -9.18 -7.24
C TYR A 256 -21.15 -9.81 -5.95
N LEU A 257 -20.49 -9.02 -5.09
CA LEU A 257 -19.94 -9.48 -3.81
C LEU A 257 -21.05 -9.92 -2.84
N ASP A 258 -22.19 -9.20 -2.82
CA ASP A 258 -23.36 -9.54 -2.01
C ASP A 258 -23.95 -10.89 -2.42
N ARG A 259 -24.10 -11.14 -3.74
CA ARG A 259 -24.58 -12.44 -4.26
C ARG A 259 -23.66 -13.62 -3.94
N HIS A 260 -22.38 -13.35 -3.69
CA HIS A 260 -21.37 -14.35 -3.32
C HIS A 260 -21.13 -14.40 -1.81
N GLY A 261 -21.96 -13.73 -1.01
CA GLY A 261 -21.93 -13.81 0.44
C GLY A 261 -20.66 -13.21 1.07
N VAL A 262 -19.97 -12.29 0.39
CA VAL A 262 -18.74 -11.67 0.92
C VAL A 262 -19.11 -10.67 2.03
N PRO A 263 -18.75 -10.92 3.31
CA PRO A 263 -19.15 -10.08 4.42
C PRO A 263 -18.54 -8.67 4.34
N VAL A 264 -19.29 -7.66 4.78
CA VAL A 264 -18.85 -6.26 4.80
C VAL A 264 -18.40 -5.86 6.20
N VAL A 265 -17.16 -5.39 6.32
CA VAL A 265 -16.67 -4.73 7.54
C VAL A 265 -16.92 -3.23 7.40
N ARG A 266 -17.82 -2.68 8.23
CA ARG A 266 -18.13 -1.24 8.25
C ARG A 266 -17.35 -0.53 9.34
N ILE A 267 -16.63 0.54 9.00
CA ILE A 267 -15.91 1.39 9.95
C ILE A 267 -16.50 2.80 9.88
N GLY A 268 -17.09 3.26 11.00
CA GLY A 268 -17.78 4.56 11.13
C GLY A 268 -19.30 4.42 11.33
N PRO A 269 -20.01 5.52 11.68
CA PRO A 269 -21.45 5.49 11.84
C PRO A 269 -22.12 5.12 10.51
N GLY A 270 -22.90 4.05 10.52
CA GLY A 270 -23.70 3.63 9.35
C GLY A 270 -24.74 4.69 9.00
N PRO A 271 -25.23 4.72 7.74
CA PRO A 271 -26.40 5.53 7.42
C PRO A 271 -27.62 4.89 8.07
N GLY A 272 -28.01 5.36 9.26
CA GLY A 272 -29.26 4.99 9.94
C GLY A 272 -29.28 3.57 10.51
N GLY A 273 -29.72 3.45 11.76
CA GLY A 273 -29.82 2.17 12.45
C GLY A 273 -30.82 1.21 11.81
N ALA A 274 -30.37 -0.03 11.61
CA ALA A 274 -31.18 -1.20 11.89
C ALA A 274 -30.24 -2.20 12.57
N ALA A 275 -30.44 -2.40 13.86
CA ALA A 275 -29.75 -3.42 14.63
C ALA A 275 -30.08 -4.78 14.02
N CYS A 276 -29.11 -5.43 13.39
CA CYS A 276 -29.23 -6.85 13.07
C CYS A 276 -28.99 -7.60 14.37
N ALA A 277 -30.08 -8.01 15.03
CA ALA A 277 -30.04 -8.89 16.18
C ALA A 277 -29.33 -10.19 15.81
N THR A 278 -28.37 -10.59 16.64
CA THR A 278 -27.81 -11.94 16.65
C THR A 278 -28.93 -12.96 16.98
N PRO A 279 -29.00 -14.11 16.29
CA PRO A 279 -29.92 -15.15 16.71
C PRO A 279 -29.40 -15.75 18.02
N ARG A 280 -30.21 -15.67 19.08
CA ARG A 280 -29.99 -16.44 20.30
C ARG A 280 -30.21 -17.91 19.96
N THR A 281 -29.18 -18.71 20.17
CA THR A 281 -29.29 -20.16 20.29
C THR A 281 -30.08 -20.48 21.56
N THR A 282 -31.24 -21.12 21.40
CA THR A 282 -31.85 -21.96 22.44
C THR A 282 -31.35 -23.38 22.29
#